data_AF-A0A3N2P059-F1
#
_entry.id   AF-A0A3N2P059-F1
#
_cell.length_a   1.000
_cell.length_b   1.000
_cell.length_c   1.000
_cell.angle_alpha   90.00
_cell.angle_beta   90.00
_cell.angle_gamma   90.00
#
_symmetry.space_group_name_H-M   'P 1'
#
loop_
_entity.id
_entity.type
_entity.pdbx_description
1 polymer ?
#
loop_
_entity_poly.entity_id
_entity_poly.type
_entity_poly.pdbx_seq_one_letter_code
_entity_poly.pdbx_strand_id
1 'polypeptide(L)' 'MLDRARAVWRKSSRSNDQGLCIEVADNLPGIVGVRDSKDPGPVLEFTPATWAAFVAAARSGRFRG' A
#
# COMPACT_ATOMS: atom_id res chain seq x y z
N MET A 1 -0.48 -14.04 -8.20
CA MET A 1 -1.67 -14.02 -7.34
C MET A 1 -1.19 -13.80 -5.91
N LEU A 2 -1.57 -12.67 -5.31
CA LEU A 2 -1.20 -12.35 -3.93
C LEU A 2 -1.82 -13.35 -2.95
N ASP A 3 -0.98 -13.99 -2.14
CA ASP A 3 -1.44 -14.83 -1.03
C ASP A 3 -1.91 -13.93 0.13
N ARG A 4 -3.19 -13.59 0.09
CA ARG A 4 -3.83 -12.71 1.08
C ARG A 4 -3.75 -13.26 2.50
N ALA A 5 -3.68 -14.58 2.68
CA ALA A 5 -3.64 -15.20 4.00
C ALA A 5 -2.28 -15.01 4.70
N ARG A 6 -1.22 -14.74 3.93
CA ARG A 6 0.13 -14.48 4.43
C ARG A 6 0.50 -12.99 4.47
N ALA A 7 -0.37 -12.12 3.98
CA ALA A 7 -0.14 -10.67 3.95
C ALA A 7 -0.24 -10.09 5.36
N VAL A 8 0.85 -9.46 5.83
CA VAL A 8 0.88 -8.71 7.08
C VAL A 8 0.61 -7.24 6.75
N TRP A 9 -0.63 -6.84 6.95
CA TRP A 9 -1.10 -5.48 6.64
C TRP A 9 -0.66 -4.48 7.70
N ARG A 10 0.04 -3.44 7.27
CA ARG A 10 0.45 -2.31 8.12
C ARG A 10 -0.33 -1.06 7.73
N LYS A 11 -1.01 -0.46 8.70
CA LYS A 11 -1.66 0.85 8.56
C LYS A 11 -0.63 1.97 8.68
N SER A 12 -0.84 3.05 7.92
CA SER A 12 -0.07 4.28 8.06
C SER A 12 -0.37 4.94 9.41
N SER A 13 0.66 5.48 10.09
CA SER A 13 0.49 6.26 11.32
C SER A 13 -0.19 7.62 11.11
N ARG A 14 -0.36 8.05 9.85
CA ARG A 14 -1.06 9.30 9.46
C ARG A 14 -2.56 9.11 9.25
N SER A 15 -3.05 7.91 9.51
CA SER A 15 -4.47 7.58 9.48
C SER A 15 -5.14 8.04 10.78
N ASN A 16 -5.50 9.32 10.86
CA ASN A 16 -6.43 9.78 11.91
C ASN A 16 -7.83 9.20 11.66
N ASP A 17 -8.66 9.14 12.71
CA ASP A 17 -10.01 8.57 12.79
C ASP A 17 -11.04 9.05 11.72
N GLN A 18 -10.65 9.94 10.82
CA GLN A 18 -11.45 10.35 9.65
C GLN A 18 -11.42 9.32 8.51
N GLY A 19 -10.58 8.28 8.62
CA GLY A 19 -10.79 7.03 7.90
C GLY A 19 -10.42 7.05 6.42
N LEU A 20 -9.26 7.57 6.08
CA LEU A 20 -8.59 7.34 4.80
C LEU A 20 -7.42 6.37 5.05
N CYS A 21 -7.74 5.21 5.62
CA CYS A 21 -6.75 4.28 6.16
C CYS A 21 -6.30 3.33 5.07
N ILE A 22 -5.21 3.65 4.37
CA ILE A 22 -4.55 2.73 3.46
C ILE A 22 -3.71 1.72 4.26
N GLU A 23 -3.79 0.46 3.87
CA GLU A 23 -2.97 -0.63 4.38
C GLU A 23 -1.99 -1.13 3.31
N VAL A 24 -0.76 -1.43 3.73
CA VAL A 24 0.29 -1.95 2.86
C VAL A 24 0.83 -3.25 3.43
N ALA A 25 0.99 -4.26 2.58
CA ALA A 25 1.67 -5.51 2.88
C ALA A 25 2.89 -5.64 1.98
N ASP A 26 4.08 -5.52 2.55
CA ASP A 26 5.37 -5.63 1.87
C ASP A 26 6.17 -6.88 2.27
N ASN A 27 5.56 -7.76 3.08
CA ASN A 27 6.17 -9.00 3.57
C ASN A 27 6.03 -10.18 2.59
N LEU A 28 5.41 -9.96 1.43
CA LEU A 28 5.15 -11.00 0.44
C LEU A 28 6.30 -11.10 -0.56
N PRO A 29 6.69 -12.32 -0.98
CA PRO A 29 7.76 -12.49 -1.96
C PRO A 29 7.39 -11.83 -3.30
N GLY A 30 8.15 -10.82 -3.71
CA GLY A 30 8.04 -10.20 -5.04
C GLY A 30 6.79 -9.34 -5.27
N ILE A 31 5.96 -9.11 -4.25
CA ILE A 31 4.73 -8.33 -4.37
C ILE A 31 4.59 -7.39 -3.17
N VAL A 32 4.17 -6.17 -3.43
CA VAL A 32 3.64 -5.25 -2.43
C VAL A 32 2.14 -5.07 -2.68
N GLY A 33 1.33 -5.42 -1.69
CA GLY A 33 -0.12 -5.25 -1.72
C GLY A 33 -0.54 -3.93 -1.09
N VAL A 34 -1.48 -3.22 -1.70
CA VAL A 34 -2.10 -2.00 -1.16
C VAL A 34 -3.61 -2.15 -1.20
N ARG A 35 -4.29 -1.82 -0.11
CA ARG A 35 -5.76 -1.82 -0.05
C ARG A 35 -6.29 -0.69 0.81
N ASP A 36 -7.56 -0.37 0.62
CA ASP A 36 -8.31 0.46 1.53
C ASP A 36 -8.80 -0.36 2.74
N SER A 37 -8.70 0.22 3.94
CA SER A 37 -9.12 -0.44 5.18
C SER A 37 -10.63 -0.41 5.41
N LYS A 38 -11.37 0.52 4.79
CA LYS A 38 -12.83 0.66 4.97
C LYS A 38 -13.61 -0.23 4.02
N ASP A 39 -13.13 -0.37 2.78
CA ASP A 39 -13.66 -1.31 1.81
C ASP A 39 -12.52 -2.19 1.29
N PRO A 40 -12.31 -3.38 1.88
CA PRO A 40 -11.24 -4.30 1.48
C PRO A 40 -11.56 -5.00 0.14
N GLY A 41 -11.94 -4.21 -0.86
CA GLY A 41 -12.17 -4.59 -2.24
C GLY A 41 -10.88 -5.07 -2.95
N PRO A 42 -10.68 -4.74 -4.24
CA PRO A 42 -9.51 -5.23 -4.97
C PRO A 42 -8.20 -4.68 -4.39
N VAL A 43 -7.26 -5.59 -4.12
CA VAL A 43 -5.89 -5.25 -3.69
C VAL A 43 -5.11 -4.80 -4.91
N LEU A 44 -4.48 -3.64 -4.84
CA LEU A 44 -3.51 -3.21 -5.83
C LEU A 44 -2.19 -3.94 -5.58
N GLU A 45 -1.69 -4.65 -6.60
CA GLU A 45 -0.44 -5.40 -6.54
C GLU A 45 0.66 -4.65 -7.30
N PHE A 46 1.80 -4.43 -6.64
CA PHE A 46 2.98 -3.82 -7.22
C PHE A 46 4.18 -4.74 -7.09
N THR A 47 5.16 -4.62 -7.99
CA THR A 47 6.50 -5.16 -7.72
C THR A 47 7.21 -4.28 -6.68
N PRO A 48 8.16 -4.83 -5.90
CA PRO A 48 8.93 -4.04 -4.93
C PRO A 48 9.64 -2.83 -5.55
N ALA A 49 10.17 -2.99 -6.78
CA ALA A 49 10.84 -1.92 -7.51
C ALA A 49 9.87 -0.78 -7.88
N THR A 50 8.70 -1.11 -8.41
CA THR A 50 7.67 -0.11 -8.75
C THR A 50 7.16 0.59 -7.51
N TRP A 51 6.94 -0.14 -6.41
CA TRP A 51 6.53 0.45 -5.14
C TRP A 51 7.57 1.44 -4.60
N ALA A 52 8.85 1.09 -4.61
CA ALA A 52 9.92 1.99 -4.19
C ALA A 52 9.98 3.27 -5.04
N ALA A 53 9.86 3.14 -6.37
CA ALA A 53 9.82 4.28 -7.28
C ALA A 53 8.59 5.19 -7.02
N PHE A 54 7.42 4.59 -6.80
CA PHE A 54 6.21 5.32 -6.44
C PHE A 54 6.38 6.13 -5.15
N VAL A 55 6.91 5.51 -4.09
CA VAL A 55 7.14 6.18 -2.79
C VAL A 55 8.16 7.32 -2.95
N ALA A 56 9.23 7.12 -3.73
CA ALA A 56 10.21 8.16 -4.01
C ALA A 56 9.58 9.35 -4.73
N ALA A 57 8.75 9.11 -5.76
CA ALA A 57 8.03 10.15 -6.48
C ALA A 57 6.99 10.87 -5.60
N ALA A 58 6.29 10.15 -4.72
CA ALA A 58 5.36 10.75 -3.79
C ALA A 58 6.06 11.67 -2.79
N ARG A 59 7.24 11.26 -2.28
CA ARG A 59 8.06 12.07 -1.38
C ARG A 59 8.62 13.32 -2.05
N SER A 60 8.99 13.25 -3.32
CA SER A 60 9.47 14.42 -4.07
C SER A 60 8.36 15.40 -4.47
N GLY A 61 7.10 15.09 -4.12
CA GLY A 61 5.96 15.95 -4.47
C GLY A 61 5.59 15.88 -5.94
N ARG A 62 6.08 14.89 -6.69
CA ARG A 62 5.85 14.75 -8.14
C ARG A 62 4.37 14.63 -8.53
N PHE A 63 3.53 14.22 -7.59
CA PHE A 63 2.08 14.07 -7.78
C PHE A 63 1.27 15.25 -7.19
N ARG A 64 1.92 16.33 -6.76
CA ARG A 64 1.23 17.56 -6.38
C ARG A 64 0.84 18.29 -7.67
N GLY A 65 -0.44 18.17 -8.05
CA GLY A 65 -1.08 19.02 -9.05
C GLY A 65 -1.43 20.39 -8.49
#